data_AF-A0A699TIQ1-F1
#
_entry.id   AF-A0A699TIQ1-F1
#
_cell.length_a   1.000
_cell.length_b   1.000
_cell.length_c   1.000
_cell.angle_alpha   90.00
_cell.angle_beta   90.00
_cell.angle_gamma   90.00
#
_symmetry.space_group_name_H-M   'P 1'
#
loop_
_entity.id
_entity.type
_entity.pdbx_description
1 polymer ?
#
loop_
_entity_poly.entity_id
_entity_poly.type
_entity_poly.pdbx_seq_one_letter_code
_entity_poly.pdbx_strand_id
1 'polypeptide(L)'
;MAKIFGADQDQAITRRVVGTYGYMSPEYAMEGLFSVKYDVYSFGILVLEIISGRKNNSYYLENSVNLIGHVWDLWKPDKALT
;
A
#
# COMPACT_ATOMS: atom_id res chain seq x y z
N MET A 1 16.59 1.51 3.12
CA MET A 1 17.56 0.56 3.71
C MET A 1 17.14 -0.83 3.26
N ALA A 2 18.04 -1.60 2.63
CA ALA A 2 17.77 -2.98 2.24
C ALA A 2 18.59 -3.92 3.13
N LYS A 3 17.96 -4.95 3.69
CA LYS A 3 18.62 -6.02 4.45
C LYS A 3 18.26 -7.33 3.76
N ILE A 4 19.29 -8.06 3.32
CA ILE A 4 19.12 -9.38 2.68
C ILE A 4 18.77 -10.37 3.80
N PHE A 5 17.54 -10.90 3.77
CA PHE A 5 17.14 -11.99 4.66
C PHE A 5 17.39 -13.33 3.96
N GLY A 6 18.01 -14.26 4.68
CA GLY A 6 18.32 -15.61 4.20
C GLY A 6 17.04 -16.39 3.87
N ALA A 7 17.17 -17.31 2.92
CA ALA A 7 16.11 -18.02 2.19
C ALA A 7 15.15 -18.91 3.01
N ASP A 8 15.00 -18.69 4.32
CA ASP A 8 14.22 -19.55 5.22
C ASP A 8 13.40 -18.78 6.27
N GLN A 9 13.03 -17.52 5.97
CA GLN A 9 12.13 -16.74 6.83
C GLN A 9 10.97 -16.15 6.02
N ASP A 10 10.04 -17.02 5.59
CA ASP A 10 8.77 -16.62 4.97
C ASP A 10 7.85 -15.81 5.92
N GLN A 11 8.22 -15.72 7.21
CA GLN A 11 7.56 -14.90 8.22
C GLN A 11 8.60 -14.29 9.16
N ALA A 12 9.33 -13.28 8.67
CA ALA A 12 10.12 -12.44 9.57
C ALA A 12 9.16 -11.61 10.43
N ILE A 13 8.91 -12.06 11.67
CA ILE A 13 8.19 -11.28 12.70
C ILE A 13 9.05 -10.06 13.01
N THR A 14 8.92 -9.00 12.22
CA THR A 14 9.56 -7.73 12.52
C THR A 14 8.76 -7.06 13.62
N ARG A 15 9.18 -7.26 14.88
CA ARG A 15 8.63 -6.62 16.09
C ARG A 15 8.58 -5.08 16.03
N ARG A 16 9.03 -4.49 14.93
CA ARG A 16 9.07 -3.07 14.60
C ARG A 16 8.46 -2.90 13.21
N VAL A 17 7.31 -2.23 13.13
CA VAL A 17 6.69 -1.83 11.86
C VAL A 17 7.62 -0.82 11.19
N VAL A 18 8.05 -1.12 9.96
CA VAL A 18 8.90 -0.23 9.16
C VAL A 18 8.34 -0.17 7.73
N GLY A 19 8.05 1.03 7.25
CA GLY A 19 7.55 1.22 5.90
C GLY A 19 7.12 2.66 5.64
N THR A 20 6.83 2.96 4.37
CA THR A 20 6.32 4.27 3.98
C THR A 20 4.81 4.28 4.16
N TYR A 21 4.33 5.19 5.01
CA TYR A 21 2.90 5.41 5.21
C TYR A 21 2.20 5.67 3.87
N GLY A 22 1.02 5.07 3.68
CA GLY A 22 0.28 5.09 2.42
C GLY A 22 0.55 3.89 1.49
N TYR A 23 1.70 3.23 1.61
CA TYR A 23 2.02 2.00 0.86
C TYR A 23 1.93 0.73 1.72
N MET A 24 1.96 0.88 3.05
CA MET A 24 1.79 -0.24 3.97
C MET A 24 0.34 -0.74 3.95
N SER A 25 0.16 -2.07 3.89
CA SER A 25 -1.15 -2.67 4.12
C SER A 25 -1.61 -2.38 5.56
N PRO A 26 -2.92 -2.19 5.78
CA PRO A 26 -3.46 -1.94 7.12
C PRO A 26 -3.09 -3.05 8.11
N GLU A 27 -3.20 -4.31 7.71
CA GLU A 27 -2.80 -5.48 8.50
C GLU A 27 -1.30 -5.46 8.88
N TYR A 28 -0.37 -5.17 7.95
CA TYR A 28 1.05 -4.99 8.32
C TYR A 28 1.26 -3.84 9.32
N ALA A 29 0.55 -2.72 9.15
CA ALA A 29 0.67 -1.57 10.05
C ALA A 29 0.13 -1.86 11.46
N MET A 30 -0.85 -2.77 11.58
CA MET A 30 -1.47 -3.16 12.85
C MET A 30 -0.76 -4.35 13.53
N GLU A 31 -0.40 -5.37 12.77
CA GLU A 31 0.10 -6.65 13.29
C GLU A 31 1.64 -6.71 13.29
N GLY A 32 2.32 -5.89 12.49
CA GLY A 32 3.79 -5.86 12.39
C GLY A 32 4.39 -7.13 11.79
N LEU A 33 3.56 -8.04 11.28
CA LEU A 33 3.98 -9.28 10.62
C LEU A 33 4.26 -8.99 9.15
N PHE A 34 5.38 -9.48 8.61
CA PHE A 34 5.72 -9.34 7.20
C PHE A 34 5.45 -10.65 6.44
N SER A 35 4.99 -10.57 5.20
CA SER A 35 4.62 -11.67 4.32
C SER A 35 4.46 -11.15 2.89
N VAL A 36 4.59 -12.05 1.91
CA VAL A 36 4.37 -11.78 0.47
C VAL A 36 3.05 -11.05 0.20
N LYS A 37 2.01 -11.30 0.99
CA LYS A 37 0.70 -10.62 0.84
C LYS A 37 0.78 -9.11 1.04
N TYR A 38 1.61 -8.64 1.98
CA TYR A 38 1.74 -7.20 2.25
C TYR A 38 2.57 -6.52 1.16
N ASP A 39 3.55 -7.21 0.58
CA ASP A 39 4.29 -6.73 -0.61
C ASP A 39 3.37 -6.58 -1.83
N VAL A 40 2.44 -7.52 -2.05
CA VAL A 40 1.44 -7.44 -3.12
C VAL A 40 0.56 -6.21 -2.95
N TYR A 41 0.14 -5.90 -1.71
CA TYR A 41 -0.61 -4.68 -1.44
C TYR A 41 0.20 -3.42 -1.80
N SER A 42 1.43 -3.31 -1.28
CA SER A 42 2.31 -2.17 -1.56
C SER A 42 2.59 -2.00 -3.06
N PHE A 43 2.77 -3.11 -3.78
CA PHE A 43 2.91 -3.11 -5.22
C PHE A 43 1.65 -2.60 -5.93
N GLY A 44 0.46 -3.01 -5.48
CA GLY A 44 -0.80 -2.50 -6.01
C GLY A 44 -0.91 -0.98 -5.92
N ILE A 45 -0.52 -0.40 -4.78
CA ILE A 45 -0.48 1.05 -4.59
C ILE A 45 0.49 1.73 -5.55
N LEU A 46 1.67 1.15 -5.77
CA LEU A 46 2.65 1.66 -6.73
C LEU A 46 2.09 1.65 -8.16
N VAL A 47 1.41 0.58 -8.56
CA VAL A 47 0.73 0.49 -9.86
C VAL A 47 -0.32 1.59 -9.99
N LEU A 48 -1.15 1.80 -8.96
CA LEU A 48 -2.15 2.87 -8.95
C LEU A 48 -1.53 4.26 -9.10
N GLU A 49 -0.40 4.51 -8.44
CA GLU A 49 0.35 5.77 -8.59
C GLU A 49 0.89 5.96 -10.01
N ILE A 50 1.43 4.89 -10.63
CA ILE A 50 1.93 4.93 -12.01
C ILE A 50 0.80 5.23 -12.99
N ILE A 51 -0.32 4.52 -12.92
CA ILE A 51 -1.42 4.66 -13.89
C ILE A 51 -2.20 5.96 -13.68
N SER A 52 -2.34 6.44 -12.43
CA SER A 52 -3.03 7.69 -12.14
C SER A 52 -2.15 8.92 -12.39
N GLY A 53 -0.83 8.74 -12.40
CA GLY A 53 0.15 9.83 -12.44
C GLY A 53 0.13 10.72 -11.19
N ARG A 54 -0.56 10.30 -10.11
CA ARG A 54 -0.72 11.06 -8.87
C ARG A 54 0.09 10.43 -7.75
N LYS A 55 0.92 11.23 -7.10
CA LYS A 55 1.69 10.78 -5.94
C LYS A 55 0.78 10.41 -4.79
N ASN A 56 1.05 9.28 -4.13
CA ASN A 56 0.29 8.86 -2.96
C ASN A 56 0.40 9.86 -1.77
N ASN A 57 1.54 10.55 -1.66
CA ASN A 57 1.84 11.45 -0.54
C ASN A 57 0.91 12.68 -0.44
N SER A 58 0.23 13.09 -1.52
CA SER A 58 -0.71 14.22 -1.48
C SER A 58 -1.95 13.91 -0.64
N TYR A 59 -2.36 12.64 -0.58
CA TYR A 59 -3.59 12.24 0.10
C TYR A 59 -3.39 12.02 1.61
N TYR A 60 -2.17 11.69 2.03
CA TYR A 60 -1.87 11.46 3.45
C TYR A 60 -1.82 12.77 4.25
N LEU A 61 -1.43 13.88 3.62
CA LEU A 61 -1.27 15.17 4.29
C LEU A 61 -2.58 15.97 4.40
N GLU A 62 -3.53 15.74 3.49
CA GLU A 62 -4.71 16.60 3.33
C GLU A 62 -6.00 16.08 3.99
N ASN A 63 -5.97 14.98 4.76
CA ASN A 63 -7.19 14.31 5.24
C ASN A 63 -8.17 13.95 4.08
N SER A 64 -7.69 13.98 2.84
CA SER A 64 -8.45 13.68 1.65
C SER A 64 -8.50 12.17 1.44
N VAL A 65 -9.55 11.70 0.77
CA VAL A 65 -9.78 10.29 0.46
C VAL A 65 -8.47 9.71 -0.09
N ASN A 66 -7.87 8.72 0.58
CA ASN A 66 -6.62 8.10 0.16
C ASN A 66 -6.66 7.70 -1.33
N LEU A 67 -5.51 7.58 -1.99
CA LEU A 67 -5.42 7.22 -3.42
C LEU A 67 -6.31 6.02 -3.78
N ILE A 68 -6.41 5.05 -2.86
CA ILE A 68 -7.27 3.87 -2.97
C ILE A 68 -8.75 4.26 -3.04
N GLY A 69 -9.25 5.10 -2.12
CA GLY A 69 -10.64 5.52 -2.10
C GLY A 69 -10.98 6.41 -3.30
N HIS A 70 -10.04 7.22 -3.79
CA HIS A 70 -10.21 7.94 -5.05
C HIS A 70 -10.39 6.99 -6.24
N VAL A 71 -9.52 5.98 -6.36
CA VAL A 71 -9.62 4.95 -7.41
C VAL A 71 -10.88 4.12 -7.25
N TRP A 72 -11.27 3.78 -6.01
CA TRP A 72 -12.48 3.04 -5.71
C TRP A 72 -13.73 3.79 -6.17
N ASP A 73 -13.79 5.10 -5.92
CA ASP A 73 -14.90 5.93 -6.37
C ASP A 73 -14.97 6.07 -7.89
N LEU A 74 -13.83 6.01 -8.59
CA LEU A 74 -13.78 5.98 -10.06
C LEU A 74 -14.18 4.61 -10.63
N TRP A 75 -13.83 3.52 -9.94
CA TRP A 75 -14.14 2.16 -10.37
C TRP A 75 -15.61 1.79 -10.21
N LYS A 76 -16.34 2.45 -9.30
CA LYS A 76 -17.78 2.22 -9.12
C LYS A 76 -18.52 2.37 -10.47
N PRO A 77 -19.37 1.41 -10.86
CA PRO A 77 -19.95 1.32 -12.19
C PRO A 77 -20.75 2.55 -12.62
N ASP A 78 -21.30 3.32 -11.69
CA ASP A 78 -22.02 4.57 -11.99
C ASP A 78 -21.15 5.69 -12.58
N LYS A 79 -19.80 5.61 -12.44
CA LYS A 79 -18.88 6.62 -13.00
C LYS A 79 -18.04 6.11 -14.17
N ALA A 80 -17.99 4.81 -14.43
CA ALA A 80 -17.17 4.22 -15.49
C ALA A 80 -17.86 4.21 -16.88
N LEU A 81 -19.14 4.60 -16.95
CA LEU A 81 -20.00 4.51 -18.14
C LEU A 81 -20.47 5.87 -18.70
N THR A 82 -19.86 6.99 -18.30
CA THR A 82 -20.14 8.32 -18.88
C THR A 82 -18.88 8.91 -19.48
#